data_AF-A0A9X6X545-F1
#
_entry.id   AF-A0A9X6X545-F1
#
_cell.length_a   1.000
_cell.length_b   1.000
_cell.length_c   1.000
_cell.angle_alpha   90.00
_cell.angle_beta   90.00
_cell.angle_gamma   90.00
#
_symmetry.space_group_name_H-M   'P 1'
#
loop_
_entity.id
_entity.type
_entity.pdbx_description
1 polymer ?
#
loop_
_entity_poly.entity_id
_entity_poly.type
_entity_poly.pdbx_seq_one_letter_code
_entity_poly.pdbx_strand_id
1 'polypeptide(L)'
;MKIIIGSLNPTKVGAVKKVFNQYKVEGLNVPSNVSNQPLTDQETMQGAINRAYNARIAGESEIGIGLEGGVIIENDRLFLCNWGALVYENEVILASGAKILLPSEFINELRNGTELSVLMERYTNEKDIRSKEGAVGVFTNGRITRTEIFEHICELLFGQYEFKKRKEENN
;
A
#
# COMPACT_ATOMS: atom_id res chain seq x y z
N MET A 1 -19.97 9.43 6.25
CA MET A 1 -18.54 9.59 5.93
C MET A 1 -18.25 8.92 4.60
N LYS A 2 -17.75 9.70 3.64
CA LYS A 2 -17.21 9.26 2.36
C LYS A 2 -15.71 9.01 2.52
N ILE A 3 -15.24 7.88 1.98
CA ILE A 3 -13.83 7.51 1.97
C ILE A 3 -13.41 7.28 0.53
N ILE A 4 -12.28 7.87 0.16
CA ILE A 4 -11.70 7.70 -1.17
C ILE A 4 -10.34 7.04 -1.05
N ILE A 5 -10.16 5.93 -1.76
CA ILE A 5 -8.85 5.31 -1.94
C ILE A 5 -8.19 5.84 -3.21
N GLY A 6 -6.93 6.27 -3.12
CA GLY A 6 -6.12 6.75 -4.23
C GLY A 6 -5.58 5.67 -5.17
N SER A 7 -6.42 4.68 -5.51
CA SER A 7 -6.11 3.60 -6.44
C SER A 7 -7.37 3.00 -7.05
N LEU A 8 -7.25 2.50 -8.29
CA LEU A 8 -8.25 1.63 -8.93
C LEU A 8 -7.87 0.14 -8.86
N ASN A 9 -6.75 -0.21 -8.23
CA ASN A 9 -6.32 -1.60 -8.12
C ASN A 9 -7.32 -2.39 -7.27
N PRO A 10 -7.91 -3.50 -7.78
CA PRO A 10 -8.95 -4.25 -7.08
C PRO A 10 -8.53 -4.79 -5.71
N THR A 11 -7.27 -5.20 -5.56
CA THR A 11 -6.72 -5.67 -4.28
C THR A 11 -6.67 -4.55 -3.25
N LYS A 12 -6.14 -3.38 -3.63
CA LYS A 12 -6.07 -2.21 -2.73
C LYS A 12 -7.48 -1.71 -2.37
N VAL A 13 -8.37 -1.60 -3.35
CA VAL A 13 -9.77 -1.17 -3.14
C VAL A 13 -10.53 -2.17 -2.27
N GLY A 14 -10.35 -3.48 -2.52
CA GLY A 14 -10.97 -4.55 -1.75
C GLY A 14 -10.56 -4.53 -0.28
N ALA A 15 -9.26 -4.34 0.00
CA ALA A 15 -8.75 -4.24 1.37
C ALA A 15 -9.41 -3.07 2.14
N VAL A 16 -9.46 -1.88 1.54
CA VAL A 16 -10.11 -0.71 2.18
C VAL A 16 -11.62 -0.96 2.36
N LYS A 17 -12.32 -1.50 1.35
CA LYS A 17 -13.75 -1.82 1.46
C LYS A 17 -14.07 -2.83 2.56
N LYS A 18 -13.19 -3.80 2.78
CA LYS A 18 -13.38 -4.82 3.82
C LYS A 18 -13.26 -4.24 5.22
N VAL A 19 -12.23 -3.43 5.46
CA VAL A 19 -11.96 -2.82 6.78
C VAL A 19 -12.94 -1.69 7.08
N PHE A 20 -13.20 -0.81 6.12
CA PHE A 20 -14.10 0.35 6.26
C PHE A 20 -15.53 0.03 5.77
N ASN A 21 -16.01 -1.19 6.02
CA ASN A 21 -17.24 -1.73 5.43
C ASN A 21 -18.52 -0.97 5.83
N GLN A 22 -18.47 -0.22 6.93
CA GLN A 22 -19.55 0.63 7.43
C GLN A 22 -19.63 2.00 6.72
N TYR A 23 -18.69 2.31 5.82
CA TYR A 23 -18.61 3.59 5.12
C TYR A 23 -18.70 3.43 3.60
N LYS A 24 -19.03 4.53 2.91
CA LYS A 24 -19.03 4.56 1.46
C LYS A 24 -17.60 4.71 0.94
N VAL A 25 -17.04 3.63 0.40
CA VAL A 25 -15.67 3.58 -0.14
C VAL A 25 -15.70 3.55 -1.68
N GLU A 26 -15.04 4.52 -2.29
CA GLU A 26 -14.85 4.61 -3.75
C GLU A 26 -13.35 4.76 -4.09
N GLY A 27 -12.93 4.24 -5.24
CA GLY A 27 -11.55 4.36 -5.72
C GLY A 27 -11.42 5.46 -6.76
N LEU A 28 -10.35 6.26 -6.66
CA LEU A 28 -9.96 7.24 -7.67
C LEU A 28 -8.56 6.98 -8.17
N ASN A 29 -8.35 7.20 -9.47
CA ASN A 29 -7.01 7.21 -10.04
C ASN A 29 -6.33 8.55 -9.73
N VAL A 30 -5.35 8.53 -8.85
CA VAL A 30 -4.56 9.70 -8.47
C VAL A 30 -3.07 9.35 -8.52
N PRO A 31 -2.19 10.32 -8.81
CA PRO A 31 -0.76 10.06 -8.87
C PRO A 31 -0.16 9.86 -7.47
N SER A 32 0.85 9.00 -7.36
CA SER A 32 1.69 8.87 -6.17
C SER A 32 2.82 9.90 -6.13
N ASN A 33 3.12 10.58 -7.25
CA ASN A 33 4.22 11.54 -7.39
C ASN A 33 5.59 11.01 -6.91
N VAL A 34 5.78 9.69 -6.98
CA VAL A 34 7.06 8.99 -6.78
C VAL A 34 7.27 8.01 -7.93
N SER A 35 8.38 7.27 -7.97
CA SER A 35 8.62 6.29 -9.03
C SER A 35 7.56 5.18 -9.04
N ASN A 36 7.38 4.54 -10.21
CA ASN A 36 6.47 3.39 -10.34
C ASN A 36 6.92 2.19 -9.50
N GLN A 37 8.22 2.08 -9.24
CA GLN A 37 8.82 1.06 -8.39
C GLN A 37 9.69 1.75 -7.31
N PRO A 38 9.07 2.19 -6.19
CA PRO A 38 9.82 2.77 -5.09
C PRO A 38 10.90 1.81 -4.59
N LEU A 39 12.11 2.32 -4.37
CA LEU A 39 13.29 1.54 -3.98
C LEU A 39 13.74 1.81 -2.53
N THR A 40 13.04 2.69 -1.83
CA THR A 40 13.30 3.03 -0.43
C THR A 40 12.03 3.04 0.40
N ASP A 41 12.19 2.86 1.72
CA ASP A 41 11.08 2.92 2.67
C ASP A 41 10.43 4.31 2.66
N GLN A 42 11.26 5.36 2.63
CA GLN A 42 10.82 6.75 2.61
C GLN A 42 10.03 7.10 1.34
N GLU A 43 10.50 6.66 0.17
CA GLU A 43 9.80 6.91 -1.09
C GLU A 43 8.45 6.17 -1.14
N THR A 44 8.42 4.93 -0.66
CA THR A 44 7.18 4.13 -0.60
C THR A 44 6.15 4.77 0.34
N MET A 45 6.60 5.21 1.52
CA MET A 45 5.79 5.96 2.47
C MET A 45 5.26 7.26 1.86
N GLN A 46 6.12 8.02 1.17
CA GLN A 46 5.73 9.27 0.52
C GLN A 46 4.69 9.04 -0.59
N GLY A 47 4.83 7.96 -1.37
CA GLY A 47 3.84 7.57 -2.38
C GLY A 47 2.46 7.29 -1.77
N ALA A 48 2.42 6.59 -0.63
CA ALA A 48 1.17 6.36 0.10
C ALA A 48 0.55 7.67 0.60
N ILE A 49 1.35 8.57 1.19
CA ILE A 49 0.91 9.90 1.64
C ILE A 49 0.32 10.70 0.48
N ASN A 50 1.05 10.81 -0.63
CA ASN A 50 0.63 11.56 -1.80
C ASN A 50 -0.70 11.02 -2.36
N ARG A 51 -0.84 9.70 -2.46
CA ARG A 51 -2.11 9.08 -2.88
C ARG A 51 -3.26 9.42 -1.95
N ALA A 52 -3.05 9.37 -0.64
CA ALA A 52 -4.08 9.67 0.36
C ALA A 52 -4.56 11.13 0.27
N TYR A 53 -3.63 12.07 0.19
CA TYR A 53 -3.95 13.49 0.03
C TYR A 53 -4.67 13.77 -1.29
N ASN A 54 -4.11 13.29 -2.41
CA ASN A 54 -4.70 13.51 -3.73
C ASN A 54 -6.10 12.89 -3.82
N ALA A 55 -6.32 11.72 -3.21
CA ALA A 55 -7.61 11.07 -3.11
C ALA A 55 -8.63 11.91 -2.34
N ARG A 56 -8.26 12.43 -1.16
CA ARG A 56 -9.14 13.26 -0.33
C ARG A 56 -9.58 14.53 -1.05
N ILE A 57 -8.62 15.22 -1.68
CA ILE A 57 -8.86 16.47 -2.40
C ILE A 57 -9.70 16.22 -3.65
N ALA A 58 -9.27 15.32 -4.54
CA ALA A 58 -9.96 15.08 -5.80
C ALA A 58 -11.34 14.44 -5.62
N GLY A 59 -11.53 13.67 -4.55
CA GLY A 59 -12.79 13.03 -4.24
C GLY A 59 -13.69 13.81 -3.29
N GLU A 60 -13.27 15.00 -2.84
CA GLU A 60 -14.00 15.82 -1.85
C GLU A 60 -14.53 14.97 -0.68
N SER A 61 -13.66 14.14 -0.10
CA SER A 61 -14.04 13.18 0.94
C SER A 61 -13.54 13.59 2.33
N GLU A 62 -14.20 13.11 3.37
CA GLU A 62 -13.73 13.33 4.74
C GLU A 62 -12.42 12.57 5.00
N ILE A 63 -12.25 11.40 4.37
CA ILE A 63 -11.01 10.61 4.49
C ILE A 63 -10.47 10.26 3.10
N GLY A 64 -9.16 10.42 2.94
CA GLY A 64 -8.38 9.84 1.84
C GLY A 64 -7.49 8.70 2.33
N ILE A 65 -7.46 7.59 1.61
CA ILE A 65 -6.59 6.45 1.87
C ILE A 65 -5.61 6.27 0.71
N GLY A 66 -4.33 6.14 1.03
CA GLY A 66 -3.29 5.80 0.08
C GLY A 66 -2.60 4.52 0.51
N LEU A 67 -2.43 3.60 -0.44
CA LEU A 67 -1.70 2.35 -0.22
C LEU A 67 -0.62 2.26 -1.30
N GLU A 68 0.62 1.98 -0.91
CA GLU A 68 1.75 1.86 -1.82
C GLU A 68 2.57 0.61 -1.51
N GLY A 69 3.01 -0.08 -2.57
CA GLY A 69 3.96 -1.19 -2.45
C GLY A 69 5.29 -0.75 -3.04
N GLY A 70 6.38 -1.18 -2.44
CA GLY A 70 7.73 -0.85 -2.88
C GLY A 70 8.71 -1.93 -2.48
N VAL A 71 9.99 -1.63 -2.65
CA VAL A 71 11.07 -2.44 -2.13
C VAL A 71 12.06 -1.57 -1.39
N ILE A 72 12.90 -2.20 -0.58
CA ILE A 72 13.98 -1.55 0.17
C ILE A 72 15.25 -2.30 -0.15
N ILE A 73 16.28 -1.57 -0.58
CA ILE A 73 17.62 -2.13 -0.82
C ILE A 73 18.55 -1.60 0.28
N GLU A 74 18.92 -2.44 1.23
CA GLU A 74 19.79 -2.09 2.35
C GLU A 74 20.82 -3.21 2.59
N ASN A 75 22.10 -2.85 2.68
CA ASN A 75 23.21 -3.79 2.93
C ASN A 75 23.17 -5.01 1.98
N ASP A 76 23.00 -4.75 0.67
CA ASP A 76 22.86 -5.76 -0.39
C ASP A 76 21.71 -6.77 -0.20
N ARG A 77 20.74 -6.43 0.66
CA ARG A 77 19.50 -7.19 0.85
C ARG A 77 18.35 -6.42 0.22
N LEU A 78 17.49 -7.17 -0.47
CA LEU A 78 16.27 -6.66 -1.04
C LEU A 78 15.09 -7.10 -0.17
N PHE A 79 14.31 -6.14 0.32
CA PHE A 79 13.08 -6.42 1.04
C PHE A 79 11.88 -5.90 0.27
N LEU A 80 10.80 -6.69 0.23
CA LEU A 80 9.48 -6.15 -0.10
C LEU A 80 9.03 -5.23 1.03
N CYS A 81 8.40 -4.09 0.71
CA CYS A 81 7.74 -3.24 1.70
C CYS A 81 6.39 -2.73 1.20
N ASN A 82 5.54 -2.33 2.13
CA ASN A 82 4.22 -1.77 1.84
C ASN A 82 3.91 -0.69 2.87
N TRP A 83 3.26 0.38 2.44
CA TRP A 83 2.86 1.50 3.27
C TRP A 83 1.41 1.86 3.03
N GLY A 84 0.76 2.34 4.08
CA GLY A 84 -0.53 2.98 4.03
C GLY A 84 -0.50 4.34 4.71
N ALA A 85 -1.32 5.25 4.19
CA ALA A 85 -1.59 6.54 4.78
C ALA A 85 -3.10 6.78 4.80
N LEU A 86 -3.58 7.33 5.91
CA LEU A 86 -4.93 7.84 6.09
C LEU A 86 -4.83 9.33 6.37
N VAL A 87 -5.45 10.13 5.51
CA VAL A 87 -5.53 11.59 5.67
C VAL A 87 -6.96 11.96 6.02
N TYR A 88 -7.14 12.68 7.12
CA TYR A 88 -8.40 13.28 7.53
C TYR A 88 -8.12 14.68 8.05
N GLU A 89 -8.96 15.65 7.71
CA GLU A 89 -8.73 17.06 8.07
C GLU A 89 -7.32 17.52 7.63
N ASN A 90 -6.44 17.86 8.58
CA ASN A 90 -5.02 18.22 8.38
C ASN A 90 -4.05 17.17 8.95
N GLU A 91 -4.57 16.02 9.39
CA GLU A 91 -3.81 14.97 10.05
C GLU A 91 -3.45 13.84 9.06
N VAL A 92 -2.29 13.23 9.30
CA VAL A 92 -1.85 12.03 8.59
C VAL A 92 -1.59 10.92 9.61
N ILE A 93 -2.19 9.77 9.36
CA ILE A 93 -1.90 8.53 10.08
C ILE A 93 -1.16 7.62 9.11
N LEU A 94 -0.08 7.01 9.59
CA LEU A 94 0.79 6.13 8.80
C LEU A 94 0.83 4.74 9.42
N ALA A 95 0.95 3.74 8.57
CA ALA A 95 1.21 2.37 8.96
C ALA A 95 2.02 1.67 7.86
N SER A 96 2.94 0.81 8.26
CA SER A 96 3.68 -0.06 7.35
C SER A 96 3.25 -1.51 7.52
N GLY A 97 3.38 -2.27 6.43
CA GLY A 97 3.17 -3.72 6.44
C GLY A 97 4.44 -4.48 6.79
N ALA A 98 4.32 -5.81 6.84
CA ALA A 98 5.46 -6.70 6.98
C ALA A 98 6.47 -6.50 5.83
N LYS A 99 7.76 -6.69 6.17
CA LYS A 99 8.87 -6.76 5.21
C LYS A 99 9.31 -8.21 5.08
N ILE A 100 9.53 -8.67 3.85
CA ILE A 100 10.07 -10.02 3.58
C ILE A 100 11.29 -9.91 2.68
N LEU A 101 12.26 -10.81 2.87
CA LEU A 101 13.44 -10.87 2.02
C LEU A 101 13.06 -11.40 0.64
N LEU A 102 13.56 -10.74 -0.40
CA LEU A 102 13.43 -11.15 -1.80
C LEU A 102 14.81 -11.60 -2.32
N PRO A 103 14.87 -12.36 -3.44
CA PRO A 103 16.12 -12.71 -4.09
C PRO A 103 16.98 -11.49 -4.41
N SER A 104 18.25 -11.51 -3.99
CA SER A 104 19.20 -10.40 -4.22
C SER A 104 19.53 -10.19 -5.70
N GLU A 105 19.34 -11.22 -6.54
CA GLU A 105 19.52 -11.14 -7.99
C GLU A 105 18.62 -10.08 -8.66
N PHE A 106 17.48 -9.72 -8.03
CA PHE A 106 16.57 -8.70 -8.55
C PHE A 106 17.12 -7.26 -8.40
N ILE A 107 18.10 -7.03 -7.52
CA ILE A 107 18.58 -5.69 -7.15
C ILE A 107 19.06 -4.90 -8.36
N ASN A 108 19.86 -5.51 -9.23
CA ASN A 108 20.43 -4.80 -10.38
C ASN A 108 19.37 -4.42 -11.39
N GLU A 109 18.40 -5.29 -11.65
CA GLU A 109 17.31 -4.99 -12.58
C GLU A 109 16.36 -3.90 -12.03
N LEU A 110 16.07 -3.95 -10.74
CA LEU A 110 15.29 -2.91 -10.04
C LEU A 110 15.97 -1.54 -10.11
N ARG A 111 17.30 -1.50 -9.86
CA ARG A 111 18.10 -0.27 -9.99
C ARG A 111 18.13 0.26 -11.43
N ASN A 112 18.01 -0.62 -12.42
CA ASN A 112 17.92 -0.26 -13.83
C ASN A 112 16.49 0.10 -14.28
N GLY A 113 15.53 0.20 -13.34
CA GLY A 113 14.17 0.63 -13.61
C GLY A 113 13.19 -0.48 -13.99
N THR A 114 13.59 -1.75 -13.89
CA THR A 114 12.67 -2.88 -14.10
C THR A 114 11.73 -2.98 -12.90
N GLU A 115 10.42 -3.07 -13.13
CA GLU A 115 9.45 -3.26 -12.05
C GLU A 115 9.54 -4.67 -11.45
N LEU A 116 9.29 -4.79 -10.14
CA LEU A 116 9.25 -6.08 -9.45
C LEU A 116 8.22 -7.03 -10.09
N SER A 117 7.11 -6.50 -10.61
CA SER A 117 6.08 -7.28 -11.30
C SER A 117 6.64 -8.09 -12.46
N VAL A 118 7.50 -7.47 -13.28
CA VAL A 118 8.15 -8.09 -14.44
C VAL A 118 9.17 -9.15 -13.98
N LEU A 119 9.90 -8.88 -12.91
CA LEU A 119 10.86 -9.85 -12.35
C LEU A 119 10.15 -11.08 -11.80
N MET A 120 9.04 -10.89 -11.10
CA MET A 120 8.24 -11.99 -10.57
C MET A 120 7.64 -12.86 -11.69
N GLU A 121 7.14 -12.23 -12.77
CA GLU A 121 6.62 -12.95 -13.96
C GLU A 121 7.71 -13.86 -14.57
N ARG A 122 8.96 -13.39 -14.65
CA ARG A 122 10.09 -14.21 -15.12
C ARG A 122 10.49 -15.30 -14.12
N TYR A 123 10.51 -14.97 -12.83
CA TYR A 123 10.99 -15.87 -11.77
C TYR A 123 10.07 -17.09 -11.57
N THR A 124 8.76 -16.89 -11.68
CA THR A 124 7.76 -17.94 -11.44
C THR A 124 7.34 -18.68 -12.70
N ASN A 125 7.69 -18.16 -13.90
CA ASN A 125 7.12 -18.57 -15.18
C ASN A 125 5.58 -18.43 -15.28
N GLU A 126 4.95 -17.65 -14.40
CA GLU A 126 3.52 -17.38 -14.42
C GLU A 126 3.24 -15.98 -14.95
N LYS A 127 2.38 -15.90 -15.97
CA LYS A 127 1.78 -14.63 -16.39
C LYS A 127 0.62 -14.33 -15.43
N ASP A 128 0.56 -13.11 -14.88
CA ASP A 128 -0.49 -12.63 -13.96
C ASP A 128 -0.46 -13.02 -12.46
N ILE A 129 0.74 -13.15 -11.87
CA ILE A 129 0.94 -13.17 -10.40
C ILE A 129 0.27 -11.98 -9.70
N ARG A 130 0.06 -10.87 -10.43
CA ARG A 130 -0.61 -9.65 -9.96
C ARG A 130 -2.02 -9.92 -9.42
N SER A 131 -2.69 -10.99 -9.87
CA SER A 131 -4.14 -11.12 -9.70
C SER A 131 -4.59 -11.85 -8.42
N LYS A 132 -3.72 -12.57 -7.69
CA LYS A 132 -4.13 -13.21 -6.42
C LYS A 132 -3.11 -13.14 -5.28
N GLU A 133 -1.83 -13.34 -5.54
CA GLU A 133 -0.86 -13.60 -4.45
C GLU A 133 0.20 -12.50 -4.28
N GLY A 134 0.68 -11.91 -5.38
CA GLY A 134 1.83 -11.00 -5.35
C GLY A 134 3.13 -11.67 -4.90
N ALA A 135 4.23 -10.91 -4.86
CA ALA A 135 5.53 -11.44 -4.40
C ALA A 135 5.46 -12.03 -2.99
N VAL A 136 4.64 -11.44 -2.10
CA VAL A 136 4.44 -11.95 -0.75
C VAL A 136 3.83 -13.35 -0.72
N GLY A 137 2.81 -13.63 -1.54
CA GLY A 137 2.21 -14.96 -1.58
C GLY A 137 3.17 -16.02 -2.13
N VAL A 138 3.91 -15.69 -3.20
CA VAL A 138 4.94 -16.58 -3.76
C VAL A 138 6.00 -16.93 -2.72
N PHE A 139 6.64 -15.92 -2.11
CA PHE A 139 7.75 -16.15 -1.18
C PHE A 139 7.31 -16.60 0.22
N THR A 140 6.01 -16.59 0.52
CA THR A 140 5.46 -17.18 1.76
C THR A 140 4.68 -18.47 1.52
N ASN A 141 4.76 -19.04 0.31
CA ASN A 141 4.06 -20.28 -0.06
C ASN A 141 2.54 -20.20 0.26
N GLY A 142 1.91 -19.10 -0.19
CA GLY A 142 0.48 -18.86 -0.06
C GLY A 142 -0.01 -18.61 1.37
N ARG A 143 0.88 -18.50 2.37
CA ARG A 143 0.46 -18.28 3.77
C ARG A 143 -0.07 -16.88 4.03
N ILE A 144 0.41 -15.89 3.28
CA ILE A 144 -0.05 -14.51 3.34
C ILE A 144 -0.16 -13.98 1.92
N THR A 145 -1.32 -13.43 1.58
CA THR A 145 -1.61 -12.81 0.30
C THR A 145 -1.33 -11.31 0.34
N ARG A 146 -1.18 -10.72 -0.85
CA ARG A 146 -1.08 -9.25 -0.98
C ARG A 146 -2.31 -8.51 -0.44
N THR A 147 -3.50 -9.10 -0.58
CA THR A 147 -4.74 -8.54 -0.05
C THR A 147 -4.68 -8.44 1.47
N GLU A 148 -4.30 -9.53 2.15
CA GLU A 148 -4.20 -9.57 3.61
C GLU A 148 -3.18 -8.58 4.16
N ILE A 149 -2.04 -8.38 3.48
CA ILE A 149 -1.07 -7.33 3.86
C ILE A 149 -1.72 -5.94 3.86
N PHE A 150 -2.47 -5.61 2.82
CA PHE A 150 -3.15 -4.32 2.76
C PHE A 150 -4.32 -4.21 3.75
N GLU A 151 -5.03 -5.31 4.01
CA GLU A 151 -6.06 -5.36 5.05
C GLU A 151 -5.46 -5.06 6.43
N HIS A 152 -4.35 -5.70 6.79
CA HIS A 152 -3.65 -5.43 8.05
C HIS A 152 -3.23 -3.95 8.16
N ILE A 153 -2.69 -3.37 7.09
CA ILE A 153 -2.34 -1.94 7.07
C ILE A 153 -3.59 -1.08 7.28
N CYS A 154 -4.70 -1.40 6.61
CA CYS A 154 -5.96 -0.68 6.78
C CYS A 154 -6.50 -0.78 8.22
N GLU A 155 -6.43 -1.94 8.87
CA GLU A 155 -6.80 -2.12 10.28
C GLU A 155 -5.94 -1.23 11.20
N LEU A 156 -4.62 -1.20 10.97
CA LEU A 156 -3.70 -0.35 11.74
C LEU A 156 -4.01 1.14 11.57
N LEU A 157 -4.35 1.58 10.35
CA LEU A 157 -4.74 2.96 10.08
C LEU A 157 -6.07 3.29 10.76
N PHE A 158 -7.06 2.41 10.61
CA PHE A 158 -8.40 2.66 11.10
C PHE A 158 -8.46 2.66 12.63
N GLY A 159 -7.81 1.69 13.29
CA GLY A 159 -7.75 1.64 14.75
C GLY A 159 -7.06 2.87 15.36
N GLN A 160 -6.03 3.41 14.71
CA GLN A 160 -5.40 4.66 15.13
C GLN A 160 -6.32 5.86 14.95
N TYR A 161 -7.08 5.91 13.85
CA TYR A 161 -8.08 6.96 13.60
C TYR A 161 -9.18 6.94 14.67
N GLU A 162 -9.76 5.77 14.96
CA GLU A 162 -10.78 5.61 15.99
C GLU A 162 -10.26 6.00 17.37
N PHE A 163 -9.02 5.62 17.69
CA PHE A 163 -8.39 6.01 18.95
C PHE A 163 -8.27 7.54 19.07
N LYS A 164 -7.83 8.23 18.01
CA LYS A 164 -7.75 9.69 18.00
C LYS A 164 -9.14 10.33 18.15
N LYS A 165 -10.15 9.88 17.41
CA LYS A 165 -11.52 10.42 17.49
C LYS A 165 -12.14 10.23 18.87
N ARG A 166 -11.99 9.05 19.50
CA ARG A 166 -12.41 8.83 20.90
C ARG A 166 -11.73 9.78 21.87
N LYS A 167 -10.46 10.14 21.64
CA LYS A 167 -9.75 11.09 22.51
C LYS A 167 -10.26 12.52 22.32
N GLU A 168 -10.58 12.92 21.09
CA GLU A 168 -11.16 14.23 20.78
C GLU A 168 -12.54 14.42 21.42
N GLU A 169 -13.39 13.38 21.45
CA GLU A 169 -14.73 13.42 22.05
C GLU A 169 -14.74 13.47 23.59
N ASN A 170 -13.66 13.01 24.23
CA ASN A 170 -13.53 12.96 25.69
C ASN A 170 -12.81 14.19 26.28
N ASN A 171 -12.41 15.17 25.45
CA ASN A 171 -11.84 16.45 25.89
C ASN A 171 -12.82 17.59 25.62
#